data_AF-A0A1Q5CU02-F1
#
_entry.id   AF-A0A1Q5CU02-F1
#
_cell.length_a   1.000
_cell.length_b   1.000
_cell.length_c   1.000
_cell.angle_alpha   90.00
_cell.angle_beta   90.00
_cell.angle_gamma   90.00
#
_symmetry.space_group_name_H-M   'P 1'
#
loop_
_entity.id
_entity.type
_entity.pdbx_description
1 polymer ?
#
loop_
_entity_poly.entity_id
_entity_poly.type
_entity_poly.pdbx_seq_one_letter_code
_entity_poly.pdbx_strand_id
1 'polypeptide(L)'
;MAWFLGLGITGVVLLALSLVFDGVLEGAFGGALDGFLEGWLSLPVIAGFTAMTGFAGAIALGTGWTGPAGATGAGAVAGVAAAWLTYRFSRALMRDRTAATPSSDDLLGTSGKVVTAIPADGFGEVLLRLAGQPLKCAARSAEPVARGTEVWVEAVPTGTSVVVRPVDR
;
A
#
# COMPACT_ATOMS: atom_id res chain seq x y z
N MET A 1 39.13 10.56 8.73
CA MET A 1 38.42 11.09 7.54
C MET A 1 38.09 10.00 6.53
N ALA A 2 39.09 9.32 5.94
CA ALA A 2 38.88 8.31 4.89
C ALA A 2 37.93 7.16 5.30
N TRP A 3 38.04 6.67 6.53
CA TRP A 3 37.17 5.60 7.05
C TRP A 3 35.69 5.99 7.08
N PHE A 4 35.39 7.21 7.53
CA PHE A 4 34.04 7.75 7.58
C PHE A 4 33.46 7.98 6.18
N LEU A 5 34.29 8.48 5.25
CA LEU A 5 33.89 8.65 3.87
C LEU A 5 33.63 7.30 3.19
N GLY A 6 34.45 6.28 3.48
CA GLY A 6 34.25 4.90 3.01
C GLY A 6 32.94 4.30 3.52
N LEU A 7 32.59 4.52 4.80
CA LEU A 7 31.28 4.13 5.35
C LEU A 7 30.14 4.85 4.65
N GLY A 8 30.28 6.16 4.42
CA GLY A 8 29.28 6.97 3.73
C GLY A 8 28.99 6.46 2.32
N ILE A 9 30.05 6.25 1.53
CA ILE A 9 29.99 5.73 0.17
C ILE A 9 29.41 4.31 0.16
N THR A 10 29.85 3.44 1.07
CA THR A 10 29.30 2.08 1.19
C THR A 10 27.78 2.12 1.42
N GLY A 11 27.31 3.01 2.29
CA GLY A 11 25.87 3.20 2.51
C GLY A 11 25.12 3.63 1.24
N VAL A 12 25.71 4.53 0.44
CA VAL A 12 25.11 4.97 -0.84
C VAL A 12 25.11 3.85 -1.87
N VAL A 13 26.17 3.06 -1.98
CA VAL A 13 26.23 1.90 -2.87
C VAL A 13 25.19 0.86 -2.46
N LEU A 14 25.04 0.60 -1.16
CA LEU A 14 24.00 -0.29 -0.64
C LEU A 14 22.59 0.23 -0.96
N LEU A 15 22.35 1.54 -0.84
CA LEU A 15 21.09 2.16 -1.25
C LEU A 15 20.82 1.96 -2.74
N ALA A 16 21.82 2.23 -3.59
CA ALA A 16 21.69 2.07 -5.03
C ALA A 16 21.41 0.61 -5.42
N LEU A 17 22.11 -0.35 -4.80
CA LEU A 17 21.87 -1.77 -5.00
C LEU A 17 20.48 -2.18 -4.52
N SER A 18 20.04 -1.71 -3.35
CA SER A 18 18.69 -1.99 -2.85
C SER A 18 17.62 -1.50 -3.83
N LEU A 19 17.79 -0.31 -4.41
CA LEU A 19 16.84 0.25 -5.34
C LEU A 19 16.82 -0.49 -6.70
N VAL A 20 18.00 -0.86 -7.21
CA VAL A 20 18.12 -1.56 -8.50
C VAL A 20 17.62 -3.00 -8.43
N PHE A 21 17.88 -3.67 -7.31
CA PHE A 21 17.58 -5.09 -7.15
C PHE A 21 16.29 -5.37 -6.37
N ASP A 22 15.51 -4.35 -6.03
CA ASP A 22 14.28 -4.46 -5.21
C ASP A 22 13.38 -5.64 -5.63
N GLY A 23 12.99 -5.70 -6.91
CA GLY A 23 12.15 -6.80 -7.42
C GLY A 23 12.83 -8.17 -7.52
N VAL A 24 14.17 -8.22 -7.65
CA VAL A 24 14.94 -9.48 -7.64
C VAL A 24 15.10 -9.99 -6.21
N LEU A 25 15.30 -9.09 -5.25
CA LEU A 25 15.39 -9.40 -3.83
C LEU A 25 14.05 -9.97 -3.34
N GLU A 26 12.93 -9.36 -3.73
CA GLU A 26 11.59 -9.85 -3.39
C GLU A 26 11.35 -11.27 -3.91
N GLY A 27 11.70 -11.53 -5.18
CA GLY A 27 11.55 -12.86 -5.80
C GLY A 27 12.51 -13.92 -5.26
N ALA A 28 13.73 -13.54 -4.88
CA ALA A 28 14.76 -14.47 -4.42
C ALA A 28 14.69 -14.78 -2.91
N PHE A 29 14.29 -13.81 -2.09
CA PHE A 29 14.18 -13.96 -0.63
C PHE A 29 12.77 -14.32 -0.13
N GLY A 30 11.81 -14.42 -1.07
CA GLY A 30 10.54 -15.12 -0.93
C GLY A 30 9.83 -14.89 0.40
N GLY A 31 9.33 -13.67 0.66
CA GLY A 31 8.40 -13.32 1.75
C GLY A 31 8.87 -13.56 3.21
N ALA A 32 9.87 -14.41 3.44
CA ALA A 32 10.30 -14.88 4.75
C ALA A 32 11.20 -13.87 5.47
N LEU A 33 11.96 -13.08 4.70
CA LEU A 33 12.64 -11.89 5.22
C LEU A 33 11.72 -10.67 5.24
N ASP A 34 10.66 -10.68 4.46
CA ASP A 34 9.80 -9.52 4.23
C ASP A 34 9.02 -9.14 5.50
N GLY A 35 8.39 -10.11 6.15
CA GLY A 35 7.69 -9.88 7.42
C GLY A 35 8.57 -9.40 8.58
N PHE A 36 9.90 -9.58 8.52
CA PHE A 36 10.85 -9.07 9.52
C PHE A 36 11.42 -7.68 9.15
N LEU A 37 11.56 -7.38 7.86
CA LEU A 37 12.16 -6.13 7.36
C LEU A 37 11.13 -5.04 6.99
N GLU A 38 9.88 -5.39 6.70
CA GLU A 38 8.77 -4.46 6.40
C GLU A 38 8.48 -3.49 7.54
N GLY A 39 8.78 -3.90 8.78
CA GLY A 39 8.47 -3.15 9.98
C GLY A 39 9.61 -2.26 10.48
N TRP A 40 10.76 -2.84 10.82
CA TRP A 40 11.76 -2.15 11.66
C TRP A 40 13.17 -2.05 11.04
N LEU A 41 13.48 -2.80 9.98
CA LEU A 41 14.87 -2.94 9.48
C LEU A 41 15.00 -3.01 7.94
N SER A 42 14.17 -2.26 7.21
CA SER A 42 14.23 -2.20 5.75
C SER A 42 15.66 -1.91 5.24
N LEU A 43 16.11 -2.60 4.18
CA LEU A 43 17.43 -2.43 3.55
C LEU A 43 17.77 -0.95 3.26
N PRO A 44 16.85 -0.15 2.71
CA PRO A 44 16.99 1.30 2.59
C PRO A 44 17.26 2.05 3.91
N VAL A 45 16.65 1.63 5.02
CA VAL A 45 16.86 2.27 6.34
C VAL A 45 18.27 2.00 6.85
N ILE A 46 18.77 0.78 6.72
CA ILE A 46 20.15 0.40 7.12
C ILE A 46 21.17 1.10 6.23
N ALA A 47 20.92 1.15 4.93
CA ALA A 47 21.81 1.79 3.97
C ALA A 47 21.85 3.32 4.16
N GLY A 48 20.69 3.94 4.41
CA GLY A 48 20.57 5.35 4.79
C GLY A 48 21.24 5.68 6.13
N PHE A 49 21.06 4.85 7.15
CA PHE A 49 21.76 4.96 8.44
C PHE A 49 23.28 4.92 8.24
N THR A 50 23.78 3.96 7.47
CA THR A 50 25.21 3.76 7.22
C THR A 50 25.80 4.94 6.45
N ALA A 51 25.08 5.41 5.42
CA ALA A 51 25.47 6.58 4.63
C ALA A 51 25.56 7.84 5.51
N MET A 52 24.50 8.13 6.27
CA MET A 52 24.43 9.32 7.12
C MET A 52 25.43 9.28 8.28
N THR A 53 25.65 8.12 8.89
CA THR A 53 26.68 7.94 9.93
C THR A 53 28.08 8.22 9.38
N GLY A 54 28.37 7.70 8.18
CA GLY A 54 29.64 7.93 7.50
C GLY A 54 29.86 9.39 7.11
N PHE A 55 28.92 10.01 6.39
CA PHE A 55 29.07 11.40 5.94
C PHE A 55 29.01 12.40 7.10
N ALA A 56 28.12 12.25 8.06
CA ALA A 56 28.06 13.15 9.22
C ALA A 56 29.30 13.02 10.11
N GLY A 57 29.83 11.80 10.29
CA GLY A 57 31.10 11.60 10.99
C GLY A 57 32.30 12.19 10.23
N ALA A 58 32.29 12.13 8.89
CA ALA A 58 33.31 12.79 8.06
C ALA A 58 33.23 14.31 8.21
N ILE A 59 32.04 14.91 8.11
CA ILE A 59 31.84 16.35 8.29
C ILE A 59 32.28 16.79 9.69
N ALA A 60 31.88 16.07 10.74
CA ALA A 60 32.25 16.38 12.12
C ALA A 60 33.78 16.36 12.33
N LEU A 61 34.50 15.37 11.78
CA LEU A 61 35.97 15.38 11.80
C LEU A 61 36.56 16.52 10.99
N GLY A 62 35.96 16.85 9.84
CA GLY A 62 36.43 17.91 8.95
C GLY A 62 36.36 19.31 9.57
N THR A 63 35.42 19.54 10.52
CA THR A 63 35.35 20.81 11.24
C THR A 63 36.54 21.03 12.18
N GLY A 64 37.22 19.96 12.63
CA GLY A 64 38.34 20.03 13.57
C GLY A 64 37.95 20.30 15.03
N TRP A 65 36.65 20.48 15.32
CA TRP A 65 36.16 20.79 16.67
C TRP A 65 35.97 19.54 17.54
N THR A 66 35.91 18.36 16.92
CA THR A 66 35.68 17.08 17.60
C THR A 66 36.74 16.05 17.21
N GLY A 67 37.32 15.35 18.19
CA GLY A 67 38.20 14.19 17.94
C GLY A 67 37.44 12.98 17.37
N PRO A 68 38.14 11.88 17.04
CA PRO A 68 37.56 10.65 16.47
C PRO A 68 36.32 10.14 17.20
N ALA A 69 36.34 10.17 18.54
CA ALA A 69 35.20 9.75 19.35
C ALA A 69 33.97 10.68 19.22
N GLY A 70 34.18 11.99 19.19
CA GLY A 70 33.09 12.97 19.05
C GLY A 70 32.43 12.91 17.68
N ALA A 71 33.22 12.66 16.63
CA ALA A 71 32.70 12.49 15.29
C ALA A 71 31.89 11.19 15.11
N THR A 72 32.30 10.09 15.75
CA THR A 72 31.48 8.87 15.79
C THR A 72 30.14 9.13 16.48
N GLY A 73 30.15 9.88 17.59
CA GLY A 73 28.92 10.27 18.29
C GLY A 73 27.99 11.11 17.41
N ALA A 74 28.51 12.17 16.78
CA ALA A 74 27.74 13.00 15.87
C ALA A 74 27.19 12.21 14.66
N GLY A 75 28.03 11.33 14.10
CA GLY A 75 27.64 10.40 13.04
C GLY A 75 26.50 9.48 13.46
N ALA A 76 26.61 8.84 14.62
CA ALA A 76 25.58 7.94 15.12
C ALA A 76 24.24 8.66 15.36
N VAL A 77 24.27 9.87 15.94
CA VAL A 77 23.05 10.68 16.14
C VAL A 77 22.41 11.04 14.80
N ALA A 78 23.20 11.49 13.83
CA ALA A 78 22.70 11.81 12.49
C ALA A 78 22.16 10.57 11.76
N GLY A 79 22.84 9.43 11.89
CA GLY A 79 22.39 8.14 11.34
C GLY A 79 21.05 7.71 11.93
N VAL A 80 20.91 7.72 13.26
CA VAL A 80 19.65 7.38 13.94
C VAL A 80 18.52 8.32 13.52
N ALA A 81 18.79 9.63 13.45
CA ALA A 81 17.80 10.61 13.02
C ALA A 81 17.33 10.33 11.57
N ALA A 82 18.25 10.02 10.66
CA ALA A 82 17.92 9.67 9.29
C ALA A 82 17.13 8.36 9.20
N ALA A 83 17.55 7.32 9.92
CA ALA A 83 16.84 6.03 9.98
C ALA A 83 15.40 6.20 10.49
N TRP A 84 15.24 6.97 11.57
CA TRP A 84 13.94 7.28 12.14
C TRP A 84 13.05 8.05 11.18
N LEU A 85 13.60 9.05 10.48
CA LEU A 85 12.88 9.86 9.50
C LEU A 85 12.40 9.00 8.33
N THR A 86 13.28 8.19 7.75
CA THR A 86 12.95 7.25 6.66
C THR A 86 11.86 6.28 7.10
N TYR A 87 12.00 5.65 8.28
CA TYR A 87 10.97 4.77 8.82
C TYR A 87 9.62 5.47 8.98
N ARG A 88 9.62 6.70 9.53
CA ARG A 88 8.40 7.48 9.74
C ARG A 88 7.72 7.85 8.43
N PHE A 89 8.48 8.21 7.40
CA PHE A 89 7.95 8.52 6.07
C PHE A 89 7.38 7.28 5.38
N SER A 90 8.12 6.17 5.35
CA SER A 90 7.62 4.91 4.77
C SER A 90 6.33 4.48 5.46
N ARG A 91 6.29 4.53 6.80
CA ARG A 91 5.08 4.18 7.55
C ARG A 91 3.93 5.16 7.30
N ALA A 92 4.21 6.45 7.10
CA ALA A 92 3.19 7.44 6.78
C ALA A 92 2.57 7.18 5.40
N LEU A 93 3.40 6.85 4.40
CA LEU A 93 2.95 6.51 3.04
C LEU A 93 2.16 5.19 3.03
N MET A 94 2.62 4.17 3.74
CA MET A 94 1.89 2.90 3.89
C MET A 94 0.63 3.02 4.77
N ARG A 95 0.45 4.14 5.49
CA ARG A 95 -0.74 4.40 6.31
C ARG A 95 -1.94 4.83 5.47
N ASP A 96 -1.77 5.07 4.16
CA ASP A 96 -2.91 5.24 3.28
C ASP A 96 -3.72 3.95 3.31
N ARG A 97 -4.77 3.99 4.13
CA ARG A 97 -5.85 3.01 4.15
C ARG A 97 -6.39 2.99 2.73
N THR A 98 -5.93 2.06 1.91
CA THR A 98 -6.77 1.49 0.87
C THR A 98 -8.10 1.22 1.55
N ALA A 99 -9.16 1.91 1.12
CA ALA A 99 -10.51 1.53 1.49
C ALA A 99 -10.58 0.01 1.31
N ALA A 100 -11.15 -0.70 2.29
CA ALA A 100 -11.23 -2.15 2.27
C ALA A 100 -11.60 -2.60 0.86
N THR A 101 -10.84 -3.55 0.30
CA THR A 101 -11.06 -4.04 -1.06
C THR A 101 -12.54 -4.37 -1.19
N PRO A 102 -13.30 -3.70 -2.08
CA PRO A 102 -14.73 -3.87 -2.15
C PRO A 102 -15.07 -5.34 -2.32
N SER A 103 -15.76 -5.92 -1.34
CA SER A 103 -16.15 -7.32 -1.34
C SER A 103 -17.51 -7.47 -2.00
N SER A 104 -17.80 -8.69 -2.45
CA SER A 104 -19.12 -9.02 -2.99
C SER A 104 -20.22 -8.79 -1.94
N ASP A 105 -19.91 -9.01 -0.66
CA ASP A 105 -20.85 -8.77 0.44
C ASP A 105 -21.18 -7.28 0.63
N ASP A 106 -20.31 -6.37 0.21
CA ASP A 106 -20.57 -4.93 0.29
C ASP A 106 -21.66 -4.48 -0.71
N LEU A 107 -22.04 -5.35 -1.65
CA LEU A 107 -23.16 -5.11 -2.55
C LEU A 107 -24.52 -5.33 -1.87
N LEU A 108 -24.57 -6.07 -0.75
CA LEU A 108 -25.82 -6.31 -0.01
C LEU A 108 -26.39 -4.98 0.51
N GLY A 109 -27.68 -4.76 0.27
CA GLY A 109 -28.36 -3.52 0.67
C GLY A 109 -28.02 -2.29 -0.18
N THR A 110 -27.20 -2.44 -1.22
CA THR A 110 -26.94 -1.35 -2.17
C THR A 110 -28.11 -1.17 -3.13
N SER A 111 -28.47 0.08 -3.42
CA SER A 111 -29.45 0.44 -4.44
C SER A 111 -28.81 0.65 -5.81
N GLY A 112 -29.49 0.24 -6.88
CA GLY A 112 -29.05 0.48 -8.25
C GLY A 112 -30.20 0.64 -9.23
N LYS A 113 -29.84 0.71 -10.51
CA LYS A 113 -30.81 0.82 -11.61
C LYS A 113 -30.69 -0.32 -12.58
N VAL A 114 -31.83 -0.84 -13.03
CA VAL A 114 -31.89 -1.88 -14.06
C VAL A 114 -31.49 -1.30 -15.42
N VAL A 115 -30.44 -1.85 -16.03
CA VAL A 115 -29.98 -1.47 -17.38
C VAL A 115 -30.63 -2.33 -18.44
N THR A 116 -30.73 -3.63 -18.16
CA THR A 116 -31.35 -4.64 -19.02
C THR A 116 -32.49 -5.27 -18.24
N ALA A 117 -33.70 -5.25 -18.81
CA ALA A 117 -34.91 -5.73 -18.13
C ALA A 117 -34.72 -7.16 -17.61
N ILE A 118 -35.24 -7.42 -16.41
CA ILE A 118 -35.12 -8.71 -15.73
C ILE A 118 -36.44 -9.47 -15.95
N PRO A 119 -36.45 -10.57 -16.71
CA PRO A 119 -37.63 -11.42 -16.86
C PRO A 119 -37.87 -12.25 -15.60
N ALA A 120 -39.09 -12.76 -15.40
CA ALA A 120 -39.47 -13.57 -14.23
C ALA A 120 -38.57 -14.82 -14.02
N ASP A 121 -38.08 -15.42 -15.10
CA ASP A 121 -37.31 -16.67 -15.05
C ASP A 121 -36.00 -16.56 -15.84
N GLY A 122 -35.25 -15.49 -15.60
CA GLY A 122 -33.97 -15.26 -16.27
C GLY A 122 -33.09 -14.21 -15.60
N PHE A 123 -32.07 -13.79 -16.32
CA PHE A 123 -31.13 -12.78 -15.87
C PHE A 123 -31.32 -11.49 -16.66
N GLY A 124 -31.34 -10.37 -15.95
CA GLY A 124 -31.10 -9.05 -16.52
C GLY A 124 -29.78 -8.49 -16.00
N GLU A 125 -29.63 -7.17 -16.11
CA GLU A 125 -28.40 -6.49 -15.68
C GLU A 125 -28.76 -5.23 -14.91
N VAL A 126 -28.03 -4.99 -13.81
CA VAL A 126 -28.17 -3.81 -12.96
C VAL A 126 -26.85 -3.06 -12.88
N LEU A 127 -26.97 -1.74 -12.77
CA LEU A 127 -25.86 -0.85 -12.46
C LEU A 127 -25.94 -0.48 -10.98
N LEU A 128 -25.01 -1.02 -10.20
CA LEU A 128 -24.83 -0.73 -8.78
C LEU A 128 -23.72 0.31 -8.61
N ARG A 129 -23.68 0.98 -7.45
CA ARG A 129 -22.56 1.85 -7.08
C ARG A 129 -21.89 1.31 -5.83
N LEU A 130 -20.67 0.83 -5.97
CA LEU A 130 -19.87 0.33 -4.86
C LEU A 130 -18.68 1.27 -4.64
N ALA A 131 -18.57 1.86 -3.44
CA ALA A 131 -17.54 2.86 -3.12
C ALA A 131 -17.43 4.01 -4.16
N GLY A 132 -18.56 4.41 -4.75
CA GLY A 132 -18.61 5.47 -5.77
C GLY A 132 -18.33 5.00 -7.21
N GLN A 133 -17.85 3.77 -7.42
CA GLN A 133 -17.62 3.20 -8.75
C GLN A 133 -18.87 2.50 -9.29
N PRO A 134 -19.25 2.70 -10.57
CA PRO A 134 -20.34 1.97 -11.18
C PRO A 134 -19.91 0.52 -11.48
N LEU A 135 -20.63 -0.45 -10.92
CA LEU A 135 -20.43 -1.88 -11.17
C LEU A 135 -21.65 -2.47 -11.90
N LYS A 136 -21.41 -3.18 -12.99
CA LYS A 136 -22.45 -3.88 -13.73
C LYS A 136 -22.51 -5.33 -13.28
N CYS A 137 -23.65 -5.75 -12.74
CA CYS A 137 -23.86 -7.11 -12.26
C CYS A 137 -25.03 -7.76 -13.00
N ALA A 138 -24.96 -9.07 -13.16
CA ALA A 138 -26.13 -9.85 -13.55
C ALA A 138 -27.14 -9.83 -12.40
N ALA A 139 -28.41 -9.64 -12.72
CA ALA A 139 -29.47 -9.52 -11.73
C ALA A 139 -30.58 -10.53 -11.97
N ARG A 140 -31.06 -11.13 -10.87
CA ARG A 140 -32.27 -11.95 -10.85
C ARG A 140 -33.28 -11.32 -9.89
N SER A 141 -34.57 -11.39 -10.24
CA SER A 141 -35.69 -10.90 -9.43
C SER A 141 -36.79 -11.95 -9.44
N ALA A 142 -37.58 -12.01 -8.37
CA ALA A 142 -38.76 -12.89 -8.30
C ALA A 142 -39.89 -12.40 -9.23
N GLU A 143 -39.96 -11.09 -9.46
CA GLU A 143 -40.94 -10.46 -10.36
C GLU A 143 -40.24 -9.85 -11.58
N PRO A 144 -40.93 -9.74 -12.73
CA PRO A 144 -40.40 -9.02 -13.88
C PRO A 144 -40.10 -7.55 -13.55
N VAL A 145 -38.87 -7.10 -13.80
CA VAL A 145 -38.47 -5.72 -13.55
C VAL A 145 -38.12 -5.02 -14.85
N ALA A 146 -38.82 -3.91 -15.13
CA ALA A 146 -38.57 -3.10 -16.32
C ALA A 146 -37.23 -2.36 -16.25
N ARG A 147 -36.66 -2.06 -17.42
CA ARG A 147 -35.47 -1.21 -17.53
C ARG A 147 -35.72 0.16 -16.90
N GLY A 148 -34.72 0.66 -16.18
CA GLY A 148 -34.76 1.97 -15.51
C GLY A 148 -35.34 1.95 -14.10
N THR A 149 -35.94 0.83 -13.68
CA THR A 149 -36.47 0.66 -12.32
C THR A 149 -35.35 0.67 -11.30
N GLU A 150 -35.62 1.30 -10.15
CA GLU A 150 -34.72 1.30 -9.00
C GLU A 150 -34.92 0.00 -8.20
N VAL A 151 -33.81 -0.65 -7.86
CA VAL A 151 -33.81 -1.96 -7.22
C VAL A 151 -32.83 -1.99 -6.06
N TRP A 152 -33.12 -2.83 -5.06
CA TRP A 152 -32.25 -3.10 -3.91
C TRP A 152 -31.72 -4.52 -3.97
N VAL A 153 -30.43 -4.68 -3.65
CA VAL A 153 -29.78 -6.00 -3.59
C VAL A 153 -30.14 -6.69 -2.27
N GLU A 154 -30.84 -7.82 -2.37
CA GLU A 154 -31.23 -8.64 -1.22
C GLU A 154 -30.23 -9.76 -0.93
N ALA A 155 -29.60 -10.30 -1.97
CA ALA A 155 -28.60 -11.35 -1.84
C ALA A 155 -27.52 -11.24 -2.93
N VAL A 156 -26.32 -11.72 -2.64
CA VAL A 156 -25.19 -11.76 -3.58
C VAL A 156 -24.72 -13.21 -3.72
N PRO A 157 -25.34 -14.01 -4.60
CA PRO A 157 -24.91 -15.39 -4.82
C PRO A 157 -23.46 -15.52 -5.31
N THR A 158 -22.95 -14.52 -6.03
CA THR A 158 -21.59 -14.50 -6.60
C THR A 158 -21.15 -13.05 -6.78
N GLY A 159 -19.84 -12.77 -6.84
CA GLY A 159 -19.35 -11.39 -6.99
C GLY A 159 -19.76 -10.64 -8.26
N THR A 160 -20.41 -11.32 -9.21
CA THR A 160 -20.94 -10.73 -10.45
C THR A 160 -22.45 -10.96 -10.62
N SER A 161 -23.10 -11.62 -9.66
CA SER A 161 -24.52 -11.99 -9.73
C SER A 161 -25.23 -11.60 -8.44
N VAL A 162 -26.34 -10.87 -8.57
CA VAL A 162 -27.11 -10.35 -7.45
C VAL A 162 -28.59 -10.70 -7.58
N VAL A 163 -29.25 -10.92 -6.45
CA VAL A 163 -30.71 -11.01 -6.36
C VAL A 163 -31.22 -9.65 -5.92
N VAL A 164 -32.17 -9.11 -6.67
CA VAL A 164 -32.68 -7.76 -6.47
C VAL A 164 -34.20 -7.75 -6.38
N ARG A 165 -34.73 -6.80 -5.60
CA ARG A 165 -36.16 -6.51 -5.51
C ARG A 165 -36.42 -5.05 -5.92
N PRO A 166 -37.51 -4.76 -6.67
CA PRO A 166 -37.90 -3.39 -6.96
C PRO A 166 -38.19 -2.60 -5.68
N VAL A 167 -37.85 -1.31 -5.70
CA VAL A 167 -38.19 -0.39 -4.61
C VAL A 167 -39.63 0.09 -4.82
N ASP A 168 -40.53 -0.34 -3.95
CA ASP A 168 -41.87 0.25 -3.84
C ASP A 168 -41.73 1.64 -3.24
N ARG A 169 -42.25 2.65 -3.94
CA ARG A 169 -42.27 4.05 -3.50
C ARG A 169 -43.63 4.44 -2.94
#